data_AF-A0A3E5E6S2-F1
#
_entry.id   AF-A0A3E5E6S2-F1
#
_cell.length_a   1.000
_cell.length_b   1.000
_cell.length_c   1.000
_cell.angle_alpha   90.00
_cell.angle_beta   90.00
_cell.angle_gamma   90.00
#
_symmetry.space_group_name_H-M   'P 1'
#
loop_
_entity.id
_entity.type
_entity.pdbx_description
1 polymer ?
#
loop_
_entity_poly.entity_id
_entity_poly.type
_entity_poly.pdbx_seq_one_letter_code
_entity_poly.pdbx_strand_id
1 'polypeptide(L)'
;MRYIILLFALTLSIAKASAQDVLNEVLRTSDAILNDTTKSMDERRTALFKFDAMTYMRSKILPPYVMLDKNLSKDTLNVKVRYLNEQAYAMSVYITLYQRRLKEASNKNKPLVTQFFKQATIDHKAFKDADTEFTLAYYNTPDVPTPFCLDCDWVSTLAFIRSIDWSKL
;
A
#
# COMPACT_ATOMS: atom_id res chain seq x y z
N MET A 1 1.17 9.78 36.06
CA MET A 1 0.40 8.58 35.68
C MET A 1 0.88 8.12 34.31
N ARG A 2 1.30 6.86 34.20
CA ARG A 2 1.86 6.23 33.00
C ARG A 2 0.72 5.95 32.01
N TYR A 3 0.74 6.58 30.83
CA TYR A 3 -0.07 6.12 29.71
C TYR A 3 0.61 4.89 29.09
N ILE A 4 0.04 3.72 29.35
CA ILE A 4 0.36 2.48 28.64
C ILE A 4 -0.19 2.65 27.22
N ILE A 5 0.68 2.98 26.27
CA ILE A 5 0.35 2.91 24.84
C ILE A 5 0.31 1.43 24.50
N LEU A 6 -0.91 0.88 24.37
CA LEU A 6 -1.17 -0.43 23.78
C LEU A 6 -0.77 -0.37 22.29
N LEU A 7 0.50 -0.63 22.03
CA LEU A 7 1.00 -0.94 20.69
C LEU A 7 0.49 -2.35 20.36
N PHE A 8 -0.65 -2.44 19.67
CA PHE A 8 -1.07 -3.69 19.07
C PHE A 8 -0.15 -3.95 17.87
N ALA A 9 1.05 -4.48 18.16
CA ALA A 9 1.90 -5.10 17.16
C ALA A 9 1.17 -6.35 16.69
N LEU A 10 0.42 -6.23 15.60
CA LEU A 10 -0.12 -7.37 14.87
C LEU A 10 1.05 -8.09 14.21
N THR A 11 1.80 -8.86 15.00
CA THR A 11 2.78 -9.81 14.47
C THR A 11 1.98 -10.92 13.80
N LEU A 12 1.79 -10.79 12.49
CA LEU A 12 1.22 -11.83 11.64
C LEU A 12 2.21 -13.02 11.59
N SER A 13 2.17 -13.88 12.60
CA SER A 13 2.70 -15.23 12.52
C SER A 13 1.75 -16.06 11.67
N ILE A 14 1.90 -16.01 10.35
CA ILE A 14 1.18 -16.88 9.42
C ILE A 14 2.09 -18.06 9.07
N ALA A 15 1.85 -19.19 9.73
CA ALA A 15 2.25 -20.49 9.23
C ALA A 15 1.57 -20.74 7.87
N LYS A 16 2.27 -21.41 6.97
CA LYS A 16 1.90 -21.76 5.58
C LYS A 16 0.41 -22.12 5.39
N ALA A 17 -0.42 -21.11 5.17
CA ALA A 17 -1.73 -21.21 4.54
C ALA A 17 -1.64 -20.35 3.28
N SER A 18 -2.19 -20.80 2.14
CA SER A 18 -2.23 -20.01 0.90
C SER A 18 -2.60 -18.57 1.24
N ALA A 19 -1.77 -17.59 0.89
CA ALA A 19 -1.95 -16.15 1.14
C ALA A 19 -3.42 -15.79 1.40
N GLN A 20 -3.81 -15.75 2.67
CA GLN A 20 -5.18 -15.61 3.14
C GLN A 20 -5.75 -14.29 2.61
N ASP A 21 -6.58 -14.33 1.57
CA ASP A 21 -7.34 -13.22 0.95
C ASP A 21 -6.94 -11.78 1.37
N VAL A 22 -5.66 -11.46 1.18
CA VAL A 22 -5.02 -10.30 1.82
C VAL A 22 -5.61 -9.01 1.26
N LEU A 23 -5.90 -9.00 -0.04
CA LEU A 23 -6.51 -7.86 -0.70
C LEU A 23 -7.86 -7.52 -0.08
N ASN A 24 -8.74 -8.52 0.10
CA ASN A 24 -10.06 -8.25 0.69
C ASN A 24 -9.95 -7.80 2.14
N GLU A 25 -9.02 -8.34 2.92
CA GLU A 25 -8.80 -7.89 4.29
C GLU A 25 -8.30 -6.44 4.36
N VAL A 26 -7.38 -6.05 3.46
CA VAL A 26 -6.91 -4.65 3.36
C VAL A 26 -8.07 -3.71 2.99
N LEU A 27 -8.91 -4.08 2.02
CA LEU A 27 -10.07 -3.26 1.64
C LEU A 27 -11.07 -3.13 2.79
N ARG A 28 -11.44 -4.26 3.42
CA ARG A 28 -12.40 -4.32 4.53
C ARG A 28 -11.94 -3.49 5.73
N THR A 29 -10.69 -3.64 6.13
CA THR A 29 -10.14 -2.90 7.27
C THR A 29 -9.96 -1.41 6.96
N SER A 30 -9.60 -1.07 5.73
CA SER A 30 -9.48 0.33 5.30
C SER A 30 -10.84 1.02 5.29
N ASP A 31 -11.88 0.37 4.75
CA ASP A 31 -13.25 0.88 4.77
C ASP A 31 -13.79 1.08 6.20
N ALA A 32 -13.53 0.11 7.10
CA ALA A 32 -13.90 0.25 8.51
C ALA A 32 -13.22 1.46 9.17
N ILE A 33 -11.92 1.68 8.92
CA ILE A 33 -11.17 2.82 9.47
C ILE A 33 -11.66 4.15 8.91
N LEU A 34 -12.01 4.21 7.61
CA LEU A 34 -12.50 5.43 6.97
C LEU A 34 -13.76 5.99 7.63
N ASN A 35 -14.65 5.09 8.02
CA ASN A 35 -15.94 5.40 8.61
C ASN A 35 -15.89 5.52 10.15
N ASP A 36 -14.76 5.20 10.78
CA ASP A 36 -14.57 5.28 12.23
C ASP A 36 -14.19 6.71 12.67
N THR A 37 -15.14 7.41 13.30
CA THR A 37 -14.97 8.77 13.81
C THR A 37 -14.03 8.88 15.01
N THR A 38 -13.64 7.75 15.61
CA THR A 38 -12.66 7.72 16.70
C THR A 38 -11.21 7.76 16.21
N LYS A 39 -10.98 7.56 14.91
CA LYS A 39 -9.65 7.59 14.28
C LYS A 39 -9.24 8.99 13.87
N SER A 40 -7.94 9.25 13.95
CA SER A 40 -7.38 10.53 13.49
C SER A 40 -7.57 10.71 11.98
N MET A 41 -7.57 11.97 11.52
CA MET A 41 -7.65 12.26 10.09
C MET A 41 -6.50 11.64 9.28
N ASP A 42 -5.31 11.51 9.86
CA ASP A 42 -4.17 10.86 9.21
C ASP A 42 -4.36 9.36 9.08
N GLU A 43 -4.90 8.69 10.10
CA GLU A 43 -5.27 7.27 10.02
C GLU A 43 -6.33 7.03 8.94
N ARG A 44 -7.37 7.88 8.91
CA ARG A 44 -8.44 7.80 7.92
C ARG A 44 -7.92 8.06 6.51
N ARG A 45 -7.09 9.09 6.29
CA ARG A 45 -6.47 9.37 4.98
C ARG A 45 -5.49 8.28 4.53
N THR A 46 -4.77 7.66 5.47
CA THR A 46 -3.92 6.50 5.16
C THR A 46 -4.77 5.29 4.74
N ALA A 47 -5.90 5.07 5.40
CA ALA A 47 -6.85 4.03 5.00
C ALA A 47 -7.48 4.31 3.63
N LEU A 48 -7.79 5.58 3.32
CA LEU A 48 -8.30 5.98 2.01
C LEU A 48 -7.33 5.59 0.91
N PHE A 49 -6.06 5.97 1.09
CA PHE A 49 -5.02 5.62 0.14
C PHE A 49 -4.91 4.10 -0.08
N LYS A 50 -4.91 3.31 1.00
CA LYS A 50 -4.85 1.85 0.91
C LYS A 50 -6.03 1.28 0.13
N PHE A 51 -7.23 1.79 0.40
CA PHE A 51 -8.44 1.38 -0.30
C PHE A 51 -8.36 1.70 -1.80
N ASP A 52 -7.98 2.93 -2.14
CA ASP A 52 -7.89 3.40 -3.52
C ASP A 52 -6.80 2.68 -4.32
N ALA A 53 -5.59 2.54 -3.75
CA ALA A 53 -4.47 1.85 -4.40
C ALA A 53 -4.81 0.39 -4.71
N MET A 54 -5.48 -0.29 -3.79
CA MET A 54 -5.88 -1.68 -3.96
C MET A 54 -7.07 -1.85 -4.90
N THR A 55 -8.02 -0.91 -4.88
CA THR A 55 -9.13 -0.88 -5.83
C THR A 55 -8.62 -0.62 -7.25
N TYR A 56 -7.68 0.31 -7.41
CA TYR A 56 -6.98 0.56 -8.66
C TYR A 56 -6.25 -0.69 -9.17
N MET A 57 -5.42 -1.32 -8.34
CA MET A 57 -4.69 -2.53 -8.72
C MET A 57 -5.65 -3.65 -9.14
N ARG A 58 -6.74 -3.85 -8.40
CA ARG A 58 -7.78 -4.82 -8.75
C ARG A 58 -8.43 -4.49 -10.10
N SER A 59 -8.77 -3.24 -10.37
CA SER A 59 -9.46 -2.84 -11.61
C SER A 59 -8.59 -3.07 -12.85
N LYS A 60 -7.26 -2.95 -12.73
CA LYS A 60 -6.32 -3.25 -13.81
C LYS A 60 -6.11 -4.75 -14.04
N ILE A 61 -6.09 -5.56 -12.98
CA ILE A 61 -5.79 -7.01 -13.08
C ILE A 61 -7.04 -7.86 -13.37
N LEU A 62 -8.17 -7.49 -12.76
CA LEU A 62 -9.48 -8.14 -12.85
C LEU A 62 -10.57 -7.14 -13.27
N PRO A 63 -10.46 -6.50 -14.45
CA PRO A 63 -11.53 -5.65 -14.95
C PRO A 63 -12.79 -6.47 -15.24
N PRO A 64 -13.99 -5.84 -15.29
CA PRO A 64 -15.26 -6.55 -15.46
C PRO A 64 -15.28 -7.52 -16.66
N TYR A 65 -14.70 -7.13 -17.80
CA TYR A 65 -14.68 -7.98 -19.00
C TYR A 65 -13.84 -9.26 -18.82
N VAL A 66 -12.77 -9.22 -18.01
CA VAL A 66 -11.99 -10.43 -17.65
C VAL A 66 -12.82 -11.33 -16.75
N MET A 67 -13.57 -10.75 -15.82
CA MET A 67 -14.37 -11.52 -14.86
C MET A 67 -15.61 -12.17 -15.48
N LEU A 68 -16.10 -11.62 -16.59
CA LEU A 68 -17.22 -12.15 -17.35
C LEU A 68 -16.78 -13.07 -18.51
N ASP A 69 -15.48 -13.24 -18.74
CA ASP A 69 -14.96 -14.13 -19.77
C ASP A 69 -15.23 -15.59 -19.40
N LYS A 70 -16.08 -16.24 -20.20
CA LYS A 70 -16.46 -17.65 -20.01
C LYS A 70 -15.28 -18.61 -20.22
N ASN A 71 -14.20 -18.15 -20.84
CA ASN A 71 -12.98 -18.92 -21.06
C ASN A 71 -11.94 -18.72 -19.94
N LEU A 72 -12.22 -17.89 -18.93
CA LEU A 72 -11.31 -17.68 -17.81
C LEU A 72 -11.15 -18.98 -17.02
N SER A 73 -10.00 -19.64 -17.17
CA SER A 73 -9.69 -20.83 -16.39
C SER A 73 -9.49 -20.49 -14.92
N LYS A 74 -9.81 -21.45 -14.04
CA LYS A 74 -9.58 -21.34 -12.60
C LYS A 74 -8.11 -21.05 -12.28
N ASP A 75 -7.17 -21.64 -13.02
CA ASP A 75 -5.74 -21.44 -12.80
C ASP A 75 -5.30 -20.01 -13.14
N THR A 76 -5.77 -19.46 -14.26
CA THR A 76 -5.49 -18.06 -14.62
C THR A 76 -6.07 -17.10 -13.58
N LEU A 77 -7.29 -17.35 -13.11
CA LEU A 77 -7.89 -16.56 -12.03
C LEU A 77 -7.06 -16.65 -10.74
N ASN A 78 -6.63 -17.84 -10.34
CA ASN A 78 -5.82 -18.05 -9.14
C ASN A 78 -4.48 -17.30 -9.21
N VAL A 79 -3.83 -17.28 -10.38
CA VAL A 79 -2.58 -16.52 -10.57
C VAL A 79 -2.82 -15.01 -10.39
N LYS A 80 -3.90 -14.48 -10.97
CA LYS A 80 -4.28 -13.05 -10.82
C LYS A 80 -4.61 -12.70 -9.37
N VAL A 81 -5.36 -13.55 -8.67
CA VAL A 81 -5.69 -13.38 -7.25
C VAL A 81 -4.44 -13.44 -6.37
N ARG A 82 -3.52 -14.38 -6.64
CA ARG A 82 -2.25 -14.46 -5.91
C ARG A 82 -1.43 -13.19 -6.08
N TYR A 83 -1.28 -12.71 -7.32
CA TYR A 83 -0.57 -11.47 -7.61
C TYR A 83 -1.16 -10.29 -6.82
N LEU A 84 -2.49 -10.16 -6.81
CA LEU A 84 -3.19 -9.13 -6.05
C LEU A 84 -2.93 -9.20 -4.53
N ASN A 85 -2.92 -10.41 -3.96
CA ASN A 85 -2.63 -10.60 -2.54
C ASN A 85 -1.18 -10.27 -2.18
N GLU A 86 -0.23 -10.61 -3.05
CA GLU A 86 1.19 -10.25 -2.88
C GLU A 86 1.38 -8.73 -2.92
N GLN A 87 0.72 -8.04 -3.86
CA GLN A 87 0.73 -6.58 -3.97
C GLN A 87 0.11 -5.91 -2.74
N ALA A 88 -1.04 -6.41 -2.25
CA ALA A 88 -1.71 -5.88 -1.06
C ALA A 88 -0.87 -6.04 0.22
N TYR A 89 -0.23 -7.20 0.36
CA TYR A 89 0.70 -7.44 1.45
C TYR A 89 1.89 -6.48 1.37
N ALA A 90 2.54 -6.39 0.21
CA ALA A 90 3.70 -5.53 0.00
C ALA A 90 3.39 -4.05 0.24
N MET A 91 2.25 -3.54 -0.26
CA MET A 91 1.79 -2.17 -0.01
C MET A 91 1.62 -1.90 1.49
N SER A 92 0.98 -2.82 2.21
CA SER A 92 0.75 -2.67 3.64
C SER A 92 2.08 -2.57 4.41
N VAL A 93 3.02 -3.45 4.09
CA VAL A 93 4.38 -3.44 4.67
C VAL A 93 5.15 -2.18 4.27
N TYR A 94 5.01 -1.73 3.02
CA TYR A 94 5.63 -0.51 2.51
C TYR A 94 5.22 0.73 3.30
N ILE A 95 3.91 0.92 3.49
CA ILE A 95 3.35 2.05 4.26
C ILE A 95 3.79 1.97 5.71
N THR A 96 3.77 0.79 6.34
CA THR A 96 4.25 0.62 7.71
C THR A 96 5.74 0.96 7.83
N LEU A 97 6.56 0.54 6.86
CA LEU A 97 7.98 0.84 6.82
C LEU A 97 8.23 2.35 6.67
N TYR A 98 7.49 3.02 5.78
CA TYR A 98 7.53 4.47 5.62
C TYR A 98 7.25 5.20 6.94
N GLN A 99 6.13 4.86 7.59
CA GLN A 99 5.74 5.47 8.87
C GLN A 99 6.79 5.24 9.95
N ARG A 100 7.40 4.05 9.99
CA ARG A 100 8.50 3.75 10.90
C ARG A 100 9.73 4.62 10.61
N ARG A 101 10.16 4.72 9.34
CA ARG A 101 11.31 5.55 8.96
C ARG A 101 11.08 7.04 9.26
N LEU A 102 9.85 7.54 9.09
CA LEU A 102 9.52 8.90 9.51
C LEU A 102 9.63 9.12 11.02
N LYS A 103 9.28 8.12 11.84
CA LYS A 103 9.40 8.19 13.30
C LYS A 103 10.86 8.13 13.76
N GLU A 104 11.69 7.35 13.08
CA GLU A 104 13.12 7.20 13.36
C GLU A 104 13.96 8.40 12.89
N ALA A 105 13.53 9.06 11.82
CA ALA A 105 14.26 10.19 11.23
C ALA A 105 14.14 11.48 12.06
N SER A 106 15.24 12.24 12.09
CA SER A 106 15.23 13.62 12.59
C SER A 106 14.28 14.49 11.76
N ASN A 107 13.77 15.58 12.35
CA ASN A 107 12.89 16.51 11.60
C ASN A 107 13.55 17.06 10.33
N LYS A 108 14.87 17.22 10.32
CA LYS A 108 15.65 17.64 9.14
C LYS A 108 15.63 16.59 8.02
N ASN A 109 15.59 15.30 8.37
CA ASN A 109 15.72 14.20 7.41
C ASN A 109 14.36 13.61 6.97
N LYS A 110 13.26 13.93 7.67
CA LYS A 110 11.90 13.50 7.27
C LYS A 110 11.55 13.84 5.81
N PRO A 111 11.84 15.04 5.28
CA PRO A 111 11.59 15.34 3.87
C PRO A 111 12.35 14.41 2.92
N LEU A 112 13.60 14.05 3.26
CA LEU A 112 14.42 13.15 2.47
C LEU A 112 13.86 11.72 2.49
N VAL A 113 13.44 11.23 3.67
CA VAL A 113 12.73 9.95 3.79
C VAL A 113 11.47 9.95 2.93
N THR A 114 10.63 10.99 3.05
CA THR A 114 9.44 11.13 2.20
C THR A 114 9.81 11.09 0.73
N GLN A 115 10.82 11.83 0.28
CA GLN A 115 11.25 11.85 -1.11
C GLN A 115 11.67 10.47 -1.63
N PHE A 116 12.48 9.70 -0.87
CA PHE A 116 12.88 8.35 -1.29
C PHE A 116 11.67 7.43 -1.49
N PHE A 117 10.74 7.41 -0.53
CA PHE A 117 9.53 6.60 -0.65
C PHE A 117 8.59 7.11 -1.75
N LYS A 118 8.49 8.43 -1.95
CA LYS A 118 7.70 9.02 -3.03
C LYS A 118 8.23 8.56 -4.38
N GLN A 119 9.51 8.80 -4.61
CA GLN A 119 10.16 8.59 -5.90
C GLN A 119 10.16 7.11 -6.28
N ALA A 120 10.38 6.22 -5.30
CA ALA A 120 10.32 4.78 -5.55
C ALA A 120 8.98 4.34 -6.16
N THR A 121 7.85 4.96 -5.79
CA THR A 121 6.53 4.61 -6.37
C THR A 121 6.34 5.09 -7.82
N ILE A 122 7.15 6.05 -8.27
CA ILE A 122 7.19 6.52 -9.67
C ILE A 122 8.16 5.68 -10.49
N ASP A 123 9.29 5.30 -9.91
CA ASP A 123 10.32 4.52 -10.61
C ASP A 123 9.86 3.09 -10.91
N HIS A 124 8.90 2.57 -10.12
CA HIS A 124 8.38 1.21 -10.22
C HIS A 124 6.88 1.19 -10.53
N LYS A 125 6.45 1.84 -11.61
CA LYS A 125 5.04 1.76 -12.07
C LYS A 125 4.67 0.35 -12.54
N ALA A 126 3.51 -0.14 -12.13
CA ALA A 126 3.04 -1.48 -12.48
C ALA A 126 2.48 -1.55 -13.91
N PHE A 127 1.72 -0.53 -14.32
CA PHE A 127 0.97 -0.51 -15.58
C PHE A 127 1.41 0.60 -16.53
N LYS A 128 2.17 1.60 -16.04
CA LYS A 128 2.56 2.80 -16.80
C LYS A 128 1.32 3.50 -17.37
N ASP A 129 0.33 3.66 -16.52
CA ASP A 129 -0.96 4.24 -16.87
C ASP A 129 -0.81 5.66 -17.41
N ALA A 130 -1.51 5.94 -18.51
CA ALA A 130 -1.45 7.24 -19.17
C ALA A 130 -2.28 8.30 -18.42
N ASP A 131 -3.26 7.88 -17.62
CA ASP A 131 -4.01 8.78 -16.74
C ASP A 131 -3.16 9.16 -15.52
N THR A 132 -2.26 10.11 -15.73
CA THR A 132 -1.39 10.64 -14.68
C THR A 132 -2.12 11.55 -13.70
N GLU A 133 -3.25 12.13 -14.10
CA GLU A 133 -4.07 12.95 -13.19
C GLU A 133 -4.61 12.07 -12.06
N PHE A 134 -5.21 10.93 -12.41
CA PHE A 134 -5.71 9.98 -11.43
C PHE A 134 -4.57 9.30 -10.65
N THR A 135 -3.58 8.74 -11.35
CA THR A 135 -2.56 7.90 -10.69
C THR A 135 -1.60 8.69 -9.79
N LEU A 136 -1.45 10.00 -10.03
CA LEU A 136 -0.61 10.89 -9.22
C LEU A 136 -1.40 11.79 -8.27
N ALA A 137 -2.70 11.60 -8.09
CA ALA A 137 -3.53 12.45 -7.24
C ALA A 137 -2.96 12.61 -5.82
N TYR A 138 -2.59 11.51 -5.16
CA TYR A 138 -1.95 11.54 -3.85
C TYR A 138 -0.50 12.03 -3.89
N TYR A 139 0.24 11.66 -4.94
CA TYR A 139 1.62 12.07 -5.13
C TYR A 139 1.72 13.61 -5.24
N ASN A 140 0.82 14.26 -5.97
CA ASN A 140 0.86 15.70 -6.20
C ASN A 140 0.21 16.51 -5.06
N THR A 141 -0.55 15.86 -4.17
CA THR A 141 -1.19 16.55 -3.06
C THR A 141 -0.18 16.81 -1.93
N PRO A 142 0.03 18.06 -1.49
CA PRO A 142 0.89 18.35 -0.36
C PRO A 142 0.29 17.83 0.95
N ASP A 143 1.14 17.58 1.94
CA ASP A 143 0.74 17.30 3.33
C ASP A 143 -0.24 16.12 3.52
N VAL A 144 -0.17 15.10 2.64
CA VAL A 144 -0.88 13.83 2.83
C VAL A 144 0.01 12.79 3.52
N PRO A 145 -0.56 11.92 4.38
CA PRO A 145 0.22 10.92 5.12
C PRO A 145 0.79 9.81 4.23
N THR A 146 0.32 9.68 2.99
CA THR A 146 0.74 8.65 2.03
C THR A 146 0.85 9.27 0.63
N PRO A 147 1.91 10.04 0.33
CA PRO A 147 2.05 10.81 -0.91
C PRO A 147 2.55 9.93 -2.06
N PHE A 148 1.89 8.81 -2.35
CA PHE A 148 2.40 7.77 -3.25
C PHE A 148 1.59 7.67 -4.54
N CYS A 149 2.22 7.17 -5.61
CA CYS A 149 1.54 6.84 -6.86
C CYS A 149 0.61 5.62 -6.66
N LEU A 150 -0.59 5.67 -7.25
CA LEU A 150 -1.51 4.51 -7.27
C LEU A 150 -1.03 3.42 -8.23
N ASP A 151 -0.45 3.82 -9.36
CA ASP A 151 0.22 2.93 -10.30
C ASP A 151 1.62 2.56 -9.81
N CYS A 152 1.68 1.59 -8.91
CA CYS A 152 2.90 1.18 -8.22
C CYS A 152 2.96 -0.34 -8.13
N ASP A 153 4.07 -0.95 -8.56
CA ASP A 153 4.41 -2.32 -8.24
C ASP A 153 4.98 -2.34 -6.82
N TRP A 154 4.11 -2.65 -5.86
CA TRP A 154 4.44 -2.63 -4.44
C TRP A 154 5.47 -3.67 -4.05
N VAL A 155 5.51 -4.83 -4.73
CA VAL A 155 6.50 -5.88 -4.46
C VAL A 155 7.89 -5.38 -4.85
N SER A 156 8.04 -4.87 -6.08
CA SER A 156 9.31 -4.33 -6.58
C SER A 156 9.76 -3.09 -5.78
N THR A 157 8.84 -2.17 -5.52
CA THR A 157 9.11 -0.93 -4.76
C THR A 157 9.54 -1.24 -3.33
N LEU A 158 8.89 -2.20 -2.66
CA LEU A 158 9.27 -2.62 -1.32
C LEU A 158 10.65 -3.28 -1.30
N ALA A 159 10.98 -4.10 -2.30
CA ALA A 159 12.30 -4.70 -2.43
C ALA A 159 13.39 -3.62 -2.57
N PHE A 160 13.15 -2.62 -3.42
CA PHE A 160 14.04 -1.47 -3.58
C PHE A 160 14.26 -0.71 -2.27
N ILE A 161 13.18 -0.28 -1.60
CA ILE A 161 13.27 0.45 -0.32
C ILE A 161 14.02 -0.34 0.77
N ARG A 162 13.89 -1.67 0.78
CA ARG A 162 14.62 -2.53 1.73
C ARG A 162 16.11 -2.66 1.41
N SER A 163 16.51 -2.42 0.15
CA SER A 163 17.91 -2.46 -0.25
C SER A 163 18.69 -1.20 0.14
N ILE A 164 18.00 -0.10 0.42
CA ILE A 164 18.61 1.17 0.84
C ILE A 164 19.23 1.02 2.24
N ASP A 165 20.48 1.48 2.37
CA ASP A 165 21.15 1.62 3.67
C ASP A 165 20.67 2.89 4.38
N TRP A 166 19.61 2.74 5.17
CA TRP A 166 18.99 3.83 5.93
C TRP A 166 19.89 4.42 7.03
N SER A 167 21.02 3.78 7.39
CA SER A 167 21.96 4.34 8.37
C SER A 167 22.77 5.51 7.84
N LYS A 168 22.78 5.69 6.51
CA LYS A 168 23.51 6.76 5.82
C LYS A 168 22.65 7.99 5.52
N LEU A 169 21.39 8.00 5.97
CA LEU A 169 20.40 9.06 5.78
C LEU A 169 20.07 9.77 7.10
#